data_AF-A0A9C9G3T8-F1
#
_entry.id   AF-A0A9C9G3T8-F1
#
_cell.length_a   1.000
_cell.length_b   1.000
_cell.length_c   1.000
_cell.angle_alpha   90.00
_cell.angle_beta   90.00
_cell.angle_gamma   90.00
#
_symmetry.space_group_name_H-M   'P 1'
#
loop_
_entity.id
_entity.type
_entity.pdbx_description
1 polymer ?
#
loop_
_entity_poly.entity_id
_entity_poly.type
_entity_poly.pdbx_seq_one_letter_code
_entity_poly.pdbx_strand_id
1 'polypeptide(L)'
;MNDKSIMEMLMNNTISHEPVTELSAIEYTELYKITDGDISAIRKFGKLVAPEMSSHIDTFYTWLQKQPEFEQFFYDKTILKHVIDMQGMYWNTLFEAQLDEKYMQDRRTVGEVHARIGSPLHVYF
;
A
#
# COMPACT_ATOMS: atom_id res chain seq x y z
N MET A 1 -40.63 0.98 23.52
CA MET A 1 -39.87 1.69 22.49
C MET A 1 -40.47 1.31 21.15
N ASN A 2 -40.87 2.27 20.31
CA ASN A 2 -41.44 1.99 18.99
C ASN A 2 -40.34 1.84 17.94
N ASP A 3 -40.56 0.99 16.93
CA ASP A 3 -39.65 0.70 15.81
C ASP A 3 -39.09 1.96 15.12
N LYS A 4 -39.86 3.05 15.12
CA LYS A 4 -39.44 4.35 14.56
C LYS A 4 -38.20 4.93 15.27
N SER A 5 -38.08 4.71 16.57
CA SER A 5 -36.95 5.17 17.40
C SER A 5 -35.66 4.38 17.15
N ILE A 6 -35.76 3.11 16.74
CA ILE A 6 -34.60 2.27 16.40
C ILE A 6 -34.07 2.66 15.01
N MET A 7 -34.98 2.91 14.05
CA MET A 7 -34.60 3.34 12.70
C MET A 7 -33.97 4.73 12.68
N GLU A 8 -34.43 5.69 13.49
CA GLU A 8 -33.76 7.00 13.65
C GLU A 8 -32.37 6.87 14.29
N MET A 9 -32.18 5.95 15.23
CA MET A 9 -30.87 5.67 15.83
C MET A 9 -29.88 5.06 14.83
N LEU A 10 -30.37 4.18 13.95
CA LEU A 10 -29.55 3.55 12.90
C LEU A 10 -29.21 4.51 11.76
N MET A 11 -30.07 5.49 11.46
CA MET A 11 -29.83 6.53 10.45
C MET A 11 -28.87 7.63 10.93
N ASN A 12 -28.81 7.89 12.23
CA ASN A 12 -27.94 8.92 12.81
C ASN A 12 -26.54 8.43 13.18
N ASN A 13 -26.22 7.15 12.98
CA ASN A 13 -24.87 6.62 13.21
C ASN A 13 -23.95 6.81 11.98
N THR A 14 -24.12 7.93 11.28
CA THR A 14 -23.09 8.40 10.35
C THR A 14 -22.02 9.03 11.22
N ILE A 15 -21.01 8.24 11.60
CA ILE A 15 -19.77 8.80 12.14
C ILE A 15 -19.28 9.77 11.07
N SER A 16 -19.49 11.08 11.30
CA SER A 16 -18.75 12.11 10.58
C SER A 16 -17.29 11.82 10.87
N HIS A 17 -16.63 11.15 9.93
CA HIS A 17 -15.19 11.09 9.96
C HIS A 17 -14.76 12.54 9.73
N GLU A 18 -14.31 13.20 10.80
CA GLU A 18 -13.39 14.32 10.66
C GLU A 18 -12.41 13.93 9.55
N PRO A 19 -12.22 14.74 8.50
CA PRO A 19 -11.26 14.42 7.48
C PRO A 19 -9.93 14.20 8.19
N VAL A 20 -9.38 12.98 8.06
CA VAL A 20 -8.02 12.72 8.55
C VAL A 20 -7.16 13.77 7.88
N THR A 21 -6.59 14.67 8.68
CA THR A 21 -5.77 15.75 8.14
C THR A 21 -4.56 15.08 7.52
N GLU A 22 -4.49 15.12 6.19
CA GLU A 22 -3.43 14.48 5.43
C GLU A 22 -2.11 15.19 5.78
N LEU A 23 -1.13 14.41 6.26
CA LEU A 23 0.20 14.92 6.48
C LEU A 23 0.90 15.11 5.13
N SER A 24 1.61 16.21 4.99
CA SER A 24 2.60 16.43 3.94
C SER A 24 3.74 15.41 4.06
N ALA A 25 4.51 15.26 2.99
CA ALA A 25 5.68 14.40 2.97
C ALA A 25 6.69 14.79 4.07
N ILE A 26 6.86 16.09 4.33
CA ILE A 26 7.75 16.59 5.38
C ILE A 26 7.23 16.18 6.76
N GLU A 27 5.95 16.39 7.04
CA GLU A 27 5.34 15.99 8.33
C GLU A 27 5.46 14.48 8.57
N TYR A 28 5.35 13.65 7.53
CA TYR A 28 5.63 12.22 7.65
C TYR A 28 7.09 11.92 7.99
N THR A 29 8.05 12.59 7.34
CA THR A 29 9.47 12.40 7.66
C THR A 29 9.79 12.82 9.09
N GLU A 30 9.19 13.90 9.58
CA GLU A 30 9.34 14.37 10.97
C GLU A 30 8.71 13.40 11.97
N LEU A 31 7.47 12.97 11.71
CA LEU A 31 6.73 12.03 12.56
C LEU A 31 7.50 10.72 12.75
N TYR A 32 8.04 10.16 11.66
CA TYR A 32 8.77 8.90 11.66
C TYR A 32 10.29 9.07 11.86
N LYS A 33 10.76 10.31 12.07
CA LYS A 33 12.17 10.65 12.27
C LYS A 33 13.08 10.13 11.16
N ILE A 34 12.61 10.18 9.92
CA ILE A 34 13.37 9.81 8.74
C ILE A 34 14.39 10.91 8.48
N THR A 35 15.68 10.54 8.52
CA THR A 35 16.79 11.46 8.32
C THR A 35 17.36 11.35 6.90
N ASP A 36 18.17 12.34 6.50
CA ASP A 36 18.98 12.26 5.28
C ASP A 36 19.91 11.03 5.26
N GLY A 37 20.32 10.56 6.45
CA GLY A 37 21.09 9.33 6.60
C GLY A 37 20.30 8.09 6.18
N ASP A 38 19.02 8.01 6.56
CA ASP A 38 18.12 6.91 6.18
C ASP A 38 17.84 6.93 4.68
N ILE A 39 17.55 8.10 4.12
CA ILE A 39 17.36 8.30 2.68
C ILE A 39 18.60 7.83 1.91
N SER A 40 19.79 8.22 2.38
CA SER A 40 21.06 7.80 1.79
C SER A 40 21.28 6.28 1.90
N ALA A 41 20.92 5.68 3.04
CA ALA A 41 21.02 4.25 3.25
C ALA A 41 20.09 3.46 2.32
N ILE A 42 18.83 3.89 2.17
CA ILE A 42 17.86 3.28 1.24
C ILE A 42 18.38 3.33 -0.18
N ARG A 43 18.88 4.49 -0.65
CA ARG A 43 19.45 4.62 -2.00
C ARG A 43 20.66 3.73 -2.21
N LYS A 44 21.55 3.63 -1.21
CA LYS A 44 22.72 2.76 -1.28
C LYS A 44 22.33 1.28 -1.34
N PHE A 45 21.37 0.87 -0.52
CA PHE A 45 20.83 -0.48 -0.53
C PHE A 45 20.12 -0.79 -1.86
N GLY A 46 19.33 0.14 -2.37
CA GLY A 46 18.67 0.07 -3.66
C GLY A 46 19.61 -0.27 -4.81
N LYS A 47 20.80 0.36 -4.86
CA LYS A 47 21.84 0.04 -5.86
C LYS A 47 22.33 -1.41 -5.81
N LEU A 48 22.28 -2.05 -4.64
CA LEU A 48 22.71 -3.43 -4.45
C LEU A 48 21.59 -4.42 -4.80
N VAL A 49 20.35 -4.11 -4.43
CA VAL A 49 19.21 -5.05 -4.53
C VAL A 49 18.38 -4.89 -5.80
N ALA A 50 18.32 -3.69 -6.40
CA ALA A 50 17.51 -3.44 -7.60
C ALA A 50 17.82 -4.39 -8.77
N PRO A 51 19.09 -4.78 -9.05
CA PRO A 51 19.38 -5.76 -10.10
C PRO A 51 18.72 -7.13 -9.89
N GLU A 52 18.51 -7.53 -8.63
CA GLU A 52 17.94 -8.83 -8.23
C GLU A 52 16.44 -8.74 -7.87
N MET A 53 15.86 -7.54 -7.94
CA MET A 53 14.51 -7.27 -7.44
C MET A 53 13.43 -8.09 -8.16
N SER A 54 13.59 -8.34 -9.46
CA SER A 54 12.68 -9.22 -10.21
C SER A 54 12.61 -10.63 -9.60
N SER A 55 13.76 -11.20 -9.23
CA SER A 55 13.80 -12.53 -8.59
C SER A 55 13.15 -12.53 -7.21
N HIS A 56 13.24 -11.42 -6.46
CA HIS A 56 12.57 -11.29 -5.17
C HIS A 56 11.05 -11.18 -5.32
N ILE A 57 10.58 -10.42 -6.31
CA ILE A 57 9.16 -10.34 -6.66
C ILE A 57 8.64 -11.71 -7.10
N ASP A 58 9.37 -12.43 -7.96
CA ASP A 58 8.98 -13.79 -8.38
C ASP A 58 8.89 -14.76 -7.20
N THR A 59 9.83 -14.67 -6.25
CA THR A 59 9.82 -15.47 -5.03
C THR A 59 8.58 -15.16 -4.18
N PHE A 60 8.24 -13.88 -4.06
CA PHE A 60 7.04 -13.45 -3.35
C PHE A 60 5.76 -14.00 -4.00
N TYR A 61 5.60 -13.88 -5.32
CA TYR A 61 4.42 -14.42 -6.01
C TYR A 61 4.36 -15.95 -6.01
N THR A 62 5.50 -16.64 -6.00
CA THR A 62 5.57 -18.09 -5.81
C THR A 62 5.05 -18.50 -4.43
N TRP A 63 5.31 -17.71 -3.40
CA TRP A 63 4.72 -17.92 -2.07
C TRP A 63 3.24 -17.52 -2.04
N LEU A 64 2.88 -16.40 -2.68
CA LEU A 64 1.53 -15.85 -2.68
C LEU A 64 0.53 -16.80 -3.35
N GLN A 65 0.94 -17.48 -4.41
CA GLN A 65 0.18 -18.53 -5.11
C GLN A 65 -0.29 -19.69 -4.20
N LYS A 66 0.32 -19.84 -3.03
CA LYS A 66 -0.02 -20.90 -2.07
C LYS A 66 -1.02 -20.44 -1.02
N GLN A 67 -1.38 -19.16 -0.99
CA GLN A 67 -2.33 -18.62 -0.03
C GLN A 67 -3.77 -18.89 -0.49
N PRO A 68 -4.71 -19.18 0.43
CA PRO A 68 -6.11 -19.41 0.08
C PRO A 68 -6.75 -18.28 -0.71
N GLU A 69 -6.30 -17.05 -0.49
CA GLU A 69 -6.85 -15.84 -1.12
C GLU A 69 -6.32 -15.57 -2.53
N PHE A 70 -5.32 -16.33 -3.01
CA PHE A 70 -4.66 -16.06 -4.30
C PHE A 70 -5.64 -16.02 -5.47
N GLU A 71 -6.45 -17.06 -5.60
CA GLU A 71 -7.43 -17.18 -6.69
C GLU A 71 -8.50 -16.10 -6.62
N GLN A 72 -8.81 -15.57 -5.44
CA GLN A 72 -9.78 -14.48 -5.30
C GLN A 72 -9.29 -13.20 -5.98
N PHE A 73 -7.99 -12.90 -5.90
CA PHE A 73 -7.42 -11.64 -6.40
C PHE A 73 -6.72 -11.79 -7.76
N PHE A 74 -6.23 -12.99 -8.11
CA PHE A 74 -5.33 -13.21 -9.24
C PHE A 74 -5.80 -14.29 -10.21
N TYR A 75 -7.11 -14.58 -10.28
CA TYR A 75 -7.68 -15.55 -11.23
C TYR A 75 -7.38 -15.20 -12.70
N ASP A 76 -7.24 -13.91 -13.03
CA ASP A 76 -6.86 -13.46 -14.36
C ASP A 76 -5.34 -13.29 -14.46
N LYS A 77 -4.72 -14.09 -15.33
CA LYS A 77 -3.27 -14.05 -15.60
C LYS A 77 -2.80 -12.69 -16.12
N THR A 78 -3.67 -11.93 -16.79
CA THR A 78 -3.38 -10.58 -17.28
C THR A 78 -3.27 -9.61 -16.12
N ILE A 79 -4.19 -9.70 -15.15
CA ILE A 79 -4.14 -8.92 -13.91
C ILE A 79 -2.89 -9.29 -13.12
N LEU A 80 -2.61 -10.58 -12.94
CA LEU A 80 -1.41 -11.04 -12.24
C LEU A 80 -0.13 -10.46 -12.85
N LYS A 81 0.03 -10.57 -14.17
CA LYS A 81 1.19 -9.99 -14.87
C LYS A 81 1.28 -8.49 -14.65
N HIS A 82 0.17 -7.77 -14.77
CA HIS A 82 0.15 -6.32 -14.57
C HIS A 82 0.58 -5.93 -13.16
N VAL A 83 0.08 -6.61 -12.13
CA VAL A 83 0.45 -6.31 -10.72
C VAL A 83 1.92 -6.65 -10.46
N ILE A 84 2.47 -7.74 -11.02
CA ILE A 84 3.91 -8.05 -10.96
C ILE A 84 4.74 -6.91 -11.58
N ASP A 85 4.33 -6.40 -12.75
CA ASP A 85 5.02 -5.27 -13.38
C ASP A 85 4.92 -3.99 -12.51
N MET A 86 3.79 -3.76 -11.81
CA MET A 86 3.62 -2.67 -10.84
C MET A 86 4.49 -2.80 -9.61
N GLN A 87 4.70 -4.03 -9.11
CA GLN A 87 5.60 -4.29 -7.99
C GLN A 87 7.03 -3.84 -8.32
N GLY A 88 7.50 -4.08 -9.54
CA GLY A 88 8.81 -3.58 -9.98
C GLY A 88 8.92 -2.05 -9.88
N MET A 89 7.88 -1.32 -10.32
CA MET A 89 7.85 0.14 -10.20
C MET A 89 7.77 0.61 -8.74
N TYR A 90 6.97 -0.06 -7.92
CA TYR A 90 6.84 0.24 -6.49
C TYR A 90 8.19 0.19 -5.77
N TRP A 91 8.99 -0.85 -6.04
CA TRP A 91 10.32 -1.01 -5.45
C TRP A 91 11.34 -0.02 -6.01
N ASN A 92 11.31 0.25 -7.32
CA ASN A 92 12.20 1.26 -7.90
C ASN A 92 11.98 2.64 -7.28
N THR A 93 10.73 3.09 -7.18
CA THR A 93 10.38 4.37 -6.55
C THR A 93 10.70 4.40 -5.06
N LEU A 94 10.65 3.25 -4.36
CA LEU A 94 11.10 3.14 -2.96
C LEU A 94 12.60 3.41 -2.86
N PHE A 95 13.40 2.80 -3.73
CA PHE A 95 14.86 2.94 -3.71
C PHE A 95 15.38 4.30 -4.18
N GLU A 96 14.61 5.01 -4.99
CA GLU A 96 14.87 6.42 -5.29
C GLU A 96 14.78 7.29 -4.03
N ALA A 97 13.94 6.90 -3.06
CA ALA A 97 13.73 7.59 -1.79
C ALA A 97 13.52 9.10 -1.99
N GLN A 98 12.71 9.46 -2.97
CA GLN A 98 12.25 10.84 -3.18
C GLN A 98 10.95 11.00 -2.41
N LEU A 99 11.06 11.35 -1.13
CA LEU A 99 9.92 11.48 -0.21
C LEU A 99 9.23 12.84 -0.44
N ASP A 100 8.60 13.00 -1.59
CA ASP A 100 7.82 14.17 -1.96
C ASP A 100 6.32 13.87 -1.97
N GLU A 101 5.50 14.87 -2.28
CA GLU A 101 4.05 14.70 -2.32
C GLU A 101 3.58 13.70 -3.37
N LYS A 102 4.33 13.57 -4.48
CA LYS A 102 4.01 12.59 -5.51
C LYS A 102 4.23 11.18 -4.98
N TYR A 103 5.36 10.92 -4.34
CA TYR A 103 5.63 9.64 -3.69
C TYR A 103 4.55 9.31 -2.66
N MET A 104 4.19 10.26 -1.80
CA MET A 104 3.14 10.04 -0.80
C MET A 104 1.79 9.73 -1.44
N GLN A 105 1.44 10.43 -2.53
CA GLN A 105 0.22 10.16 -3.27
C GLN A 105 0.22 8.75 -3.88
N ASP A 106 1.34 8.33 -4.48
CA ASP A 106 1.48 6.99 -5.04
C ASP A 106 1.29 5.91 -3.95
N ARG A 107 1.87 6.09 -2.74
CA ARG A 107 1.69 5.15 -1.62
C ARG A 107 0.24 5.13 -1.11
N ARG A 108 -0.44 6.27 -1.07
CA ARG A 108 -1.86 6.34 -0.72
C ARG A 108 -2.71 5.58 -1.72
N THR A 109 -2.54 5.83 -3.02
CA THR A 109 -3.30 5.15 -4.06
C THR A 109 -3.12 3.63 -3.99
N VAL A 110 -1.90 3.14 -3.71
CA VAL A 110 -1.68 1.71 -3.47
C VAL A 110 -2.50 1.20 -2.27
N GLY A 111 -2.49 1.92 -1.14
CA GLY A 111 -3.27 1.52 0.03
C GLY A 111 -4.79 1.56 -0.17
N GLU A 112 -5.29 2.58 -0.87
CA GLU A 112 -6.69 2.69 -1.24
C GLU A 112 -7.15 1.54 -2.14
N VAL A 113 -6.31 1.12 -3.08
CA VAL A 113 -6.59 -0.04 -3.95
C VAL A 113 -6.75 -1.31 -3.10
N HIS A 114 -5.80 -1.58 -2.20
CA HIS A 114 -5.84 -2.76 -1.33
C HIS A 114 -7.05 -2.72 -0.38
N ALA A 115 -7.36 -1.57 0.21
CA ALA A 115 -8.52 -1.38 1.06
C ALA A 115 -9.83 -1.60 0.28
N ARG A 116 -9.93 -1.06 -0.94
CA ARG A 116 -11.12 -1.17 -1.78
C ARG A 116 -11.42 -2.60 -2.21
N ILE A 117 -10.40 -3.39 -2.52
CA ILE A 117 -10.58 -4.80 -2.91
C ILE A 117 -10.73 -5.73 -1.69
N GLY A 118 -10.57 -5.22 -0.47
CA GLY A 118 -10.64 -6.02 0.75
C GLY A 118 -9.45 -6.97 0.90
N SER A 119 -8.27 -6.59 0.42
CA SER A 119 -7.07 -7.41 0.54
C SER A 119 -6.70 -7.58 2.02
N PRO A 120 -6.59 -8.82 2.53
CA PRO A 120 -6.21 -9.02 3.92
C PRO A 120 -4.75 -8.64 4.17
N LEU A 121 -4.45 -8.23 5.41
CA LEU A 121 -3.14 -7.67 5.76
C LEU A 121 -1.98 -8.65 5.54
N HIS A 122 -2.20 -9.96 5.67
CA HIS A 122 -1.14 -10.96 5.48
C HIS A 122 -0.71 -11.14 4.02
N VAL A 123 -1.47 -10.63 3.05
CA VAL A 123 -1.16 -10.68 1.60
C VAL A 123 -1.03 -9.28 0.97
N TYR A 124 -0.87 -8.24 1.79
CA TYR A 124 -0.90 -6.84 1.36
C TYR A 124 0.34 -6.39 0.55
N PHE A 125 1.50 -7.04 0.75
CA PHE A 125 2.78 -6.59 0.20
C PHE A 125 3.08 -7.19 -1.16
#